data_AF-A0A167JXR2-F1
#
_entry.id   AF-A0A167JXR2-F1
#
_cell.length_a   1.000
_cell.length_b   1.000
_cell.length_c   1.000
_cell.angle_alpha   90.00
_cell.angle_beta   90.00
_cell.angle_gamma   90.00
#
_symmetry.space_group_name_H-M   'P 1'
#
loop_
_entity.id
_entity.type
_entity.pdbx_description
1 polymer ?
#
loop_
_entity_poly.entity_id
_entity_poly.type
_entity_poly.pdbx_seq_one_letter_code
_entity_poly.pdbx_strand_id
1 'polypeptide(L)'
;MPSNSSRKTDRKGKGKASASISTSANRVLAGHVGPREIAPSFSSATIQDQRYAEIVEMFNKVNNNINGVKDDIAAVNSNMAAFKNRMGVVVDTSGKTHTAFADFATAYANNQTCMASLGPSLMPSYVPQTSLSDAEVSVIISEIFAEKLWDWKFESDDPALVAENESKKKWNLNEKINHRDNVAVINYLKSYISAQTRLAGTHPRVISDKIKNRYKHSHRTFHESSEQKAKKNSKGRANSRTLQMSIRRKSTYMDNWVAIDAAMGYKTGNPVEKAYLKLFQKDAMSDGESDIEIVDNLPRRCLHVARPTWRSEEFNRLLTMVDDIDRTHHVLNAGVGTKPRMNRYPATLLPCSVPATLSQSLPRWAINDE
;
A
#
# COMPACT_ATOMS: atom_id res chain seq x y z
N MET A 1 35.11 26.93 -34.03
CA MET A 1 36.56 26.85 -33.75
C MET A 1 36.78 26.71 -32.25
N PRO A 2 37.76 25.91 -31.82
CA PRO A 2 37.78 25.23 -30.51
C PRO A 2 38.83 25.82 -29.54
N SER A 3 38.78 25.43 -28.26
CA SER A 3 39.97 25.18 -27.42
C SER A 3 39.58 24.48 -26.12
N ASN A 4 39.40 23.16 -26.18
CA ASN A 4 40.12 22.12 -25.44
C ASN A 4 41.44 22.43 -24.68
N SER A 5 41.62 21.56 -23.66
CA SER A 5 42.88 21.06 -23.05
C SER A 5 43.34 21.80 -21.79
N SER A 6 43.93 21.16 -20.77
CA SER A 6 44.39 19.77 -20.62
C SER A 6 44.69 19.46 -19.14
N ARG A 7 44.74 18.15 -18.86
CA ARG A 7 45.13 17.47 -17.63
C ARG A 7 46.62 17.09 -17.72
N LYS A 8 47.40 17.21 -16.63
CA LYS A 8 48.64 16.42 -16.27
C LYS A 8 49.17 16.94 -14.92
N THR A 9 49.04 16.19 -13.81
CA THR A 9 50.01 15.24 -13.22
C THR A 9 51.46 15.76 -13.12
N ASP A 10 51.98 15.88 -11.89
CA ASP A 10 53.19 15.13 -11.48
C ASP A 10 53.48 15.19 -9.97
N ARG A 11 53.95 14.05 -9.46
CA ARG A 11 54.52 13.80 -8.12
C ARG A 11 56.04 13.96 -8.17
N LYS A 12 56.63 14.60 -7.15
CA LYS A 12 57.99 14.40 -6.57
C LYS A 12 58.11 15.39 -5.40
N GLY A 13 58.62 15.12 -4.21
CA GLY A 13 59.46 14.04 -3.72
C GLY A 13 60.63 14.63 -2.92
N LYS A 14 60.57 14.48 -1.58
CA LYS A 14 61.66 14.38 -0.57
C LYS A 14 62.58 15.57 -0.20
N GLY A 15 62.75 15.68 1.13
CA GLY A 15 63.97 16.07 1.86
C GLY A 15 63.74 17.26 2.79
N LYS A 16 64.21 17.36 4.04
CA LYS A 16 65.06 16.58 4.97
C LYS A 16 64.83 17.24 6.36
N ALA A 17 64.60 16.46 7.43
CA ALA A 17 65.54 16.12 8.51
C ALA A 17 65.85 17.20 9.57
N SER A 18 65.56 16.90 10.83
CA SER A 18 66.42 17.07 12.04
C SER A 18 65.61 16.56 13.25
N ALA A 19 65.91 15.39 13.82
CA ALA A 19 67.00 15.07 14.76
C ALA A 19 66.74 15.57 16.18
N SER A 20 66.52 14.61 17.10
CA SER A 20 66.76 14.80 18.54
C SER A 20 67.20 13.44 19.10
N ILE A 21 68.51 13.34 19.33
CA ILE A 21 69.17 12.28 20.07
C ILE A 21 69.09 12.67 21.55
N SER A 22 68.73 11.73 22.43
CA SER A 22 69.16 11.80 23.82
C SER A 22 69.46 10.40 24.31
N THR A 23 70.72 10.19 24.66
CA THR A 23 71.32 8.94 25.06
C THR A 23 71.58 8.97 26.56
N SER A 24 71.39 7.80 27.18
CA SER A 24 72.10 7.28 28.37
C SER A 24 72.03 8.08 29.68
N ALA A 25 71.51 7.41 30.71
CA ALA A 25 72.36 6.78 31.72
C ALA A 25 71.48 5.92 32.63
N ASN A 26 71.87 4.67 32.90
CA ASN A 26 71.91 4.18 34.29
C ASN A 26 72.60 2.81 34.43
N ARG A 27 73.70 2.90 35.17
CA ARG A 27 74.32 1.96 36.12
C ARG A 27 73.84 0.50 36.16
N VAL A 28 74.83 -0.37 35.98
CA VAL A 28 74.90 -1.75 36.44
C VAL A 28 74.86 -1.81 37.97
N LEU A 29 73.96 -2.62 38.53
CA LEU A 29 74.08 -3.19 39.87
C LEU A 29 73.70 -4.67 39.77
N ALA A 30 74.65 -5.52 40.14
CA ALA A 30 74.55 -6.97 40.14
C ALA A 30 73.57 -7.43 41.22
N GLY A 31 72.64 -8.31 40.84
CA GLY A 31 71.77 -9.05 41.73
C GLY A 31 71.57 -10.45 41.18
N HIS A 32 72.17 -11.45 41.85
CA HIS A 32 72.03 -12.86 41.53
C HIS A 32 70.64 -13.34 41.98
N VAL A 33 69.82 -13.84 41.06
CA VAL A 33 68.54 -14.52 41.35
C VAL A 33 68.56 -15.89 40.65
N GLY A 34 68.23 -16.93 41.41
CA GLY A 34 68.33 -18.35 40.99
C GLY A 34 67.39 -18.75 39.84
N PRO A 35 67.58 -19.96 39.28
CA PRO A 35 66.92 -20.39 38.05
C PRO A 35 65.43 -20.64 38.30
N ARG A 36 64.59 -19.91 37.57
CA ARG A 36 63.14 -20.13 37.49
C ARG A 36 62.87 -21.03 36.29
N GLU A 37 62.22 -22.17 36.50
CA GLU A 37 61.79 -23.09 35.45
C GLU A 37 61.00 -22.33 34.36
N ILE A 38 61.54 -22.33 33.14
CA ILE A 38 60.84 -21.86 31.95
C ILE A 38 60.11 -23.08 31.36
N ALA A 39 58.78 -23.06 31.43
CA ALA A 39 57.94 -23.97 30.67
C ALA A 39 58.32 -23.92 29.18
N PRO A 40 58.25 -25.04 28.43
CA PRO A 40 58.78 -25.09 27.07
C PRO A 40 58.08 -24.05 26.20
N SER A 41 58.85 -23.06 25.74
CA SER A 41 58.42 -22.13 24.71
C SER A 41 58.11 -22.93 23.45
N PHE A 42 56.85 -22.96 23.04
CA PHE A 42 56.45 -23.47 21.73
C PHE A 42 57.34 -22.84 20.65
N SER A 43 57.91 -23.68 19.80
CA SER A 43 58.85 -23.23 18.77
C SER A 43 58.18 -22.17 17.88
N SER A 44 58.92 -21.10 17.58
CA SER A 44 58.50 -20.01 16.68
C SER A 44 57.99 -20.50 15.31
N ALA A 45 58.39 -21.70 14.88
CA ALA A 45 57.94 -22.32 13.63
C ALA A 45 56.46 -22.75 13.68
N THR A 46 55.99 -23.34 14.79
CA THR A 46 54.62 -23.85 14.91
C THR A 46 53.56 -22.74 14.90
N ILE A 47 53.91 -21.56 15.44
CA ILE A 47 53.03 -20.37 15.46
C ILE A 47 52.99 -19.69 14.07
N GLN A 48 54.07 -19.76 13.30
CA GLN A 48 54.10 -19.26 11.92
C GLN A 48 53.27 -20.13 10.97
N ASP A 49 53.34 -21.46 11.10
CA ASP A 49 52.56 -22.39 10.27
C ASP A 49 51.04 -22.25 10.49
N GLN A 50 50.61 -22.06 11.74
CA GLN A 50 49.20 -21.86 12.07
C GLN A 50 48.65 -20.55 11.47
N ARG A 51 49.41 -19.44 11.57
CA ARG A 51 49.01 -18.17 10.97
C ARG A 51 48.99 -18.22 9.44
N TYR A 52 49.89 -18.99 8.84
CA TYR A 52 49.90 -19.18 7.39
C TYR A 52 48.65 -19.96 6.93
N ALA A 53 48.26 -21.02 7.65
CA ALA A 53 47.05 -21.78 7.36
C ALA A 53 45.77 -20.93 7.44
N GLU A 54 45.64 -20.08 8.46
CA GLU A 54 44.50 -19.17 8.63
C GLU A 54 44.40 -18.13 7.49
N ILE A 55 45.55 -17.62 7.02
CA ILE A 55 45.59 -16.69 5.88
C ILE A 55 45.15 -17.40 4.59
N VAL A 56 45.62 -18.63 4.36
CA VAL A 56 45.23 -19.42 3.18
C VAL A 56 43.74 -19.74 3.21
N GLU A 57 43.17 -20.08 4.37
CA GLU A 57 41.74 -20.31 4.53
C GLU A 57 40.91 -19.06 4.23
N MET A 58 41.33 -17.90 4.75
CA MET A 58 40.69 -16.62 4.43
C MET A 58 40.73 -16.30 2.94
N PHE A 59 41.87 -16.53 2.27
CA PHE A 59 41.99 -16.34 0.82
C PHE A 59 41.08 -17.28 0.04
N ASN A 60 40.99 -18.55 0.43
CA ASN A 60 40.09 -19.52 -0.20
C ASN A 60 38.61 -19.12 -0.03
N LYS A 61 38.24 -18.63 1.17
CA LYS A 61 36.89 -18.14 1.45
C LYS A 61 36.54 -16.91 0.60
N VAL A 62 37.48 -15.97 0.47
CA VAL A 62 37.32 -14.78 -0.39
C VAL A 62 37.19 -15.19 -1.86
N ASN A 63 38.02 -16.12 -2.34
CA ASN A 63 37.92 -16.62 -3.73
C ASN A 63 36.59 -17.30 -4.01
N ASN A 64 36.08 -18.11 -3.09
CA ASN A 64 34.77 -18.75 -3.23
C ASN A 64 33.63 -17.73 -3.27
N ASN A 65 33.71 -16.69 -2.43
CA ASN A 65 32.74 -15.59 -2.45
C ASN A 65 32.78 -14.80 -3.77
N ILE A 66 33.98 -14.53 -4.31
CA ILE A 66 34.14 -13.85 -5.60
C ILE A 66 33.53 -14.67 -6.74
N ASN A 67 33.71 -16.01 -6.72
CA ASN A 67 33.10 -16.89 -7.70
C ASN A 67 31.56 -16.89 -7.58
N GLY A 68 31.02 -16.94 -6.36
CA GLY A 68 29.57 -16.82 -6.14
C GLY A 68 29.00 -15.50 -6.66
N VAL A 69 29.67 -14.37 -6.39
CA VAL A 69 29.27 -13.06 -6.92
C VAL A 69 29.32 -13.03 -8.45
N LYS A 70 30.29 -13.69 -9.07
CA LYS A 70 30.39 -13.79 -10.53
C LYS A 70 29.21 -14.56 -11.14
N ASP A 71 28.80 -15.64 -10.50
CA ASP A 71 27.64 -16.44 -10.92
C ASP A 71 26.34 -15.65 -10.76
N ASP A 72 26.19 -14.90 -9.64
CA ASP A 72 25.05 -14.01 -9.42
C ASP A 72 24.96 -12.92 -10.50
N ILE A 73 26.09 -12.30 -10.86
CA ILE A 73 26.14 -11.30 -11.95
C ILE A 73 25.73 -11.92 -13.28
N ALA A 74 26.18 -13.15 -13.58
CA ALA A 74 25.78 -13.86 -14.80
C ALA A 74 24.27 -14.16 -14.82
N ALA A 75 23.70 -14.57 -13.69
CA ALA A 75 22.27 -14.82 -13.55
C ALA A 75 21.43 -13.54 -13.73
N VAL A 76 21.87 -12.42 -13.14
CA VAL A 76 21.22 -11.11 -13.30
C VAL A 76 21.25 -10.65 -14.77
N ASN A 77 22.39 -10.82 -15.46
CA ASN A 77 22.50 -10.47 -16.87
C ASN A 77 21.58 -11.31 -17.76
N SER A 78 21.48 -12.61 -17.51
CA SER A 78 20.55 -13.50 -18.21
C SER A 78 19.08 -13.07 -17.99
N ASN A 79 18.72 -12.76 -16.75
CA ASN A 79 17.38 -12.29 -16.41
C ASN A 79 17.04 -10.94 -17.07
N MET A 80 17.99 -10.02 -17.12
CA MET A 80 17.82 -8.73 -17.80
C MET A 80 17.59 -8.90 -19.31
N ALA A 81 18.32 -9.82 -19.95
CA ALA A 81 18.12 -10.14 -21.37
C ALA A 81 16.74 -10.76 -21.62
N ALA A 82 16.31 -11.70 -20.77
CA ALA A 82 14.98 -12.30 -20.86
C ALA A 82 13.86 -11.27 -20.65
N PHE A 83 14.04 -10.35 -19.68
CA PHE A 83 13.10 -9.26 -19.43
C PHE A 83 12.99 -8.33 -20.64
N LYS A 84 14.12 -7.93 -21.24
CA LYS A 84 14.14 -7.10 -22.45
C LYS A 84 13.40 -7.75 -23.61
N ASN A 85 13.59 -9.05 -23.83
CA ASN A 85 12.89 -9.79 -24.87
C ASN A 85 11.37 -9.84 -24.62
N ARG A 86 10.95 -10.06 -23.36
CA ARG A 86 9.52 -10.04 -22.99
C ARG A 86 8.89 -8.66 -23.17
N MET A 87 9.61 -7.60 -22.83
CA MET A 87 9.15 -6.22 -23.07
C MET A 87 8.98 -5.91 -24.56
N GLY A 88 9.90 -6.38 -25.42
CA GLY A 88 9.75 -6.27 -26.88
C GLY A 88 8.46 -6.92 -27.39
N VAL A 89 8.17 -8.15 -26.94
CA VAL A 89 6.92 -8.86 -27.30
C VAL A 89 5.67 -8.10 -26.85
N VAL A 90 5.68 -7.51 -25.65
CA VAL A 90 4.54 -6.73 -25.13
C VAL A 90 4.33 -5.45 -25.95
N VAL A 91 5.41 -4.74 -26.30
CA VAL A 91 5.34 -3.53 -27.13
C VAL A 91 4.81 -3.87 -28.54
N ASP A 92 5.30 -4.93 -29.16
CA ASP A 92 4.83 -5.38 -30.48
C ASP A 92 3.35 -5.80 -30.45
N THR A 93 2.93 -6.48 -29.39
CA THR A 93 1.53 -6.90 -29.22
C THR A 93 0.62 -5.68 -29.04
N SER A 94 1.04 -4.71 -28.22
CA SER A 94 0.31 -3.45 -28.03
C SER A 94 0.19 -2.66 -29.33
N GLY A 95 1.25 -2.61 -30.14
CA GLY A 95 1.22 -1.98 -31.46
C GLY A 95 0.20 -2.63 -32.39
N LYS A 96 0.19 -3.97 -32.46
CA LYS A 96 -0.78 -4.73 -33.26
C LYS A 96 -2.22 -4.51 -32.80
N THR A 97 -2.46 -4.45 -31.49
CA THR A 97 -3.80 -4.16 -30.94
C THR A 97 -4.26 -2.76 -31.30
N HIS A 98 -3.37 -1.77 -31.23
CA HIS A 98 -3.70 -0.39 -31.60
C HIS A 98 -4.02 -0.26 -33.10
N THR A 99 -3.25 -0.92 -33.97
CA THR A 99 -3.55 -0.97 -35.42
C THR A 99 -4.90 -1.64 -35.69
N ALA A 100 -5.19 -2.78 -35.06
CA ALA A 100 -6.49 -3.46 -35.24
C ALA A 100 -7.69 -2.60 -34.78
N PHE A 101 -7.52 -1.81 -33.71
CA PHE A 101 -8.55 -0.86 -33.28
C PHE A 101 -8.74 0.30 -34.27
N ALA A 102 -7.66 0.82 -34.84
CA ALA A 102 -7.73 1.87 -35.87
C ALA A 102 -8.40 1.35 -37.15
N ASP A 103 -8.08 0.11 -37.57
CA ASP A 103 -8.71 -0.54 -38.71
C ASP A 103 -10.20 -0.78 -38.47
N PHE A 104 -10.58 -1.24 -37.27
CA PHE A 104 -11.98 -1.40 -36.88
C PHE A 104 -12.74 -0.07 -36.87
N ALA A 105 -12.16 1.00 -36.31
CA ALA A 105 -12.76 2.32 -36.30
C ALA A 105 -12.96 2.88 -37.71
N THR A 106 -11.99 2.64 -38.61
CA THR A 106 -12.07 3.03 -40.01
C THR A 106 -13.16 2.25 -40.77
N ALA A 107 -13.22 0.93 -40.58
CA ALA A 107 -14.27 0.09 -41.15
C ALA A 107 -15.67 0.47 -40.63
N TYR A 108 -15.78 0.80 -39.35
CA TYR A 108 -17.03 1.24 -38.73
C TYR A 108 -17.50 2.61 -39.28
N ALA A 109 -16.59 3.56 -39.44
CA ALA A 109 -16.89 4.86 -40.05
C ALA A 109 -17.34 4.72 -41.52
N ASN A 110 -16.65 3.90 -42.31
CA ASN A 110 -17.03 3.64 -43.71
C ASN A 110 -18.40 2.96 -43.83
N ASN A 111 -18.74 2.05 -42.91
CA ASN A 111 -20.08 1.44 -42.86
C ASN A 111 -21.16 2.47 -42.52
N GLN A 112 -20.91 3.42 -41.60
CA GLN A 112 -21.86 4.51 -41.35
C GLN A 112 -22.06 5.40 -42.58
N THR A 113 -20.99 5.69 -43.33
CA THR A 113 -21.08 6.46 -44.57
C THR A 113 -21.88 5.73 -45.66
N CYS A 114 -21.71 4.41 -45.80
CA CYS A 114 -22.53 3.59 -46.70
C CYS A 114 -24.01 3.54 -46.29
N MET A 115 -24.29 3.50 -44.98
CA MET A 115 -25.66 3.54 -44.45
C MET A 115 -26.31 4.93 -44.64
N ALA A 116 -25.52 6.00 -44.67
CA ALA A 116 -25.99 7.35 -44.95
C ALA A 116 -26.25 7.63 -46.44
N SER A 117 -25.63 6.88 -47.37
CA SER A 117 -25.83 7.03 -48.81
C SER A 117 -27.03 6.25 -49.37
N LEU A 118 -27.62 5.35 -48.57
CA LEU A 118 -28.89 4.69 -48.89
C LEU A 118 -30.03 5.61 -48.43
N GLY A 119 -30.57 6.38 -49.37
CA GLY A 119 -31.70 7.28 -49.13
C GLY A 119 -32.92 6.57 -48.50
N PRO A 120 -33.86 7.33 -47.91
CA PRO A 120 -34.90 6.79 -47.04
C PRO A 120 -35.96 6.05 -47.88
N SER A 121 -35.75 4.76 -48.09
CA SER A 121 -36.80 3.87 -48.58
C SER A 121 -36.70 2.54 -47.84
N LEU A 122 -37.72 2.30 -47.01
CA LEU A 122 -38.10 1.01 -46.45
C LEU A 122 -37.13 0.37 -45.45
N MET A 123 -37.02 0.92 -44.24
CA MET A 123 -36.79 0.09 -43.04
C MET A 123 -37.64 0.61 -41.87
N PRO A 124 -38.34 -0.25 -41.12
CA PRO A 124 -38.99 0.14 -39.87
C PRO A 124 -37.93 0.75 -38.95
N SER A 125 -38.23 1.92 -38.39
CA SER A 125 -37.50 2.60 -37.34
C SER A 125 -36.79 1.63 -36.39
N TYR A 126 -35.52 1.32 -36.67
CA TYR A 126 -34.65 0.65 -35.71
C TYR A 126 -34.11 1.75 -34.81
N VAL A 127 -34.90 2.09 -33.80
CA VAL A 127 -34.37 2.83 -32.65
C VAL A 127 -33.26 1.94 -32.09
N PRO A 128 -31.99 2.38 -32.04
CA PRO A 128 -30.96 1.63 -31.37
C PRO A 128 -31.38 1.51 -29.91
N GLN A 129 -31.79 0.33 -29.47
CA GLN A 129 -31.97 0.08 -28.04
C GLN A 129 -30.61 0.34 -27.41
N THR A 130 -30.52 1.44 -26.65
CA THR A 130 -29.36 1.75 -25.84
C THR A 130 -29.18 0.58 -24.89
N SER A 131 -28.17 -0.26 -25.12
CA SER A 131 -27.86 -1.37 -24.23
C SER A 131 -27.51 -0.78 -22.86
N LEU A 132 -28.29 -1.12 -21.84
CA LEU A 132 -28.01 -0.68 -20.48
C LEU A 132 -26.62 -1.13 -20.03
N SER A 133 -25.92 -0.24 -19.33
CA SER A 133 -24.70 -0.60 -18.60
C SER A 133 -25.01 -1.55 -17.43
N ASP A 134 -24.02 -2.33 -16.97
CA ASP A 134 -24.21 -3.20 -15.78
C ASP A 134 -24.59 -2.39 -14.53
N ALA A 135 -24.15 -1.13 -14.43
CA ALA A 135 -24.53 -0.24 -13.33
C ALA A 135 -26.03 0.09 -13.37
N GLU A 136 -26.57 0.45 -14.53
CA GLU A 136 -28.00 0.76 -14.69
C GLU A 136 -28.87 -0.48 -14.45
N VAL A 137 -28.47 -1.63 -15.00
CA VAL A 137 -29.13 -2.92 -14.71
C VAL A 137 -29.14 -3.21 -13.20
N SER A 138 -28.05 -2.92 -12.51
CA SER A 138 -27.94 -3.12 -11.05
C SER A 138 -28.89 -2.22 -10.27
N VAL A 139 -29.04 -0.96 -10.67
CA VAL A 139 -29.96 -0.02 -10.03
C VAL A 139 -31.40 -0.50 -10.18
N ILE A 140 -31.83 -0.81 -11.41
CA ILE A 140 -33.20 -1.26 -11.69
C ILE A 140 -33.52 -2.56 -10.95
N ILE A 141 -32.61 -3.55 -10.96
CA ILE A 141 -32.83 -4.81 -10.24
C ILE A 141 -32.89 -4.56 -8.72
N SER A 142 -32.13 -3.60 -8.19
CA SER A 142 -32.17 -3.25 -6.77
C SER A 142 -33.51 -2.60 -6.37
N GLU A 143 -34.07 -1.75 -7.22
CA GLU A 143 -35.43 -1.19 -7.06
C GLU A 143 -36.46 -2.33 -6.98
N ILE A 144 -36.42 -3.27 -7.93
CA ILE A 144 -37.32 -4.43 -7.95
C ILE A 144 -37.18 -5.27 -6.68
N PHE A 145 -35.97 -5.45 -6.16
CA PHE A 145 -35.77 -6.17 -4.90
C PHE A 145 -36.39 -5.44 -3.71
N ALA A 146 -36.29 -4.11 -3.62
CA ALA A 146 -36.93 -3.35 -2.54
C ALA A 146 -38.46 -3.39 -2.64
N GLU A 147 -39.00 -3.42 -3.86
CA GLU A 147 -40.44 -3.47 -4.11
C GLU A 147 -41.00 -4.87 -3.82
N LYS A 148 -40.31 -5.94 -4.24
CA LYS A 148 -40.91 -7.29 -4.29
C LYS A 148 -40.47 -8.23 -3.18
N LEU A 149 -39.37 -7.94 -2.49
CA LEU A 149 -38.88 -8.79 -1.41
C LEU A 149 -39.18 -8.17 -0.06
N TRP A 150 -39.61 -9.03 0.87
CA TRP A 150 -39.75 -8.69 2.26
C TRP A 150 -38.40 -8.29 2.85
N ASP A 151 -38.36 -7.14 3.51
CA ASP A 151 -37.20 -6.70 4.27
C ASP A 151 -37.44 -6.97 5.76
N TRP A 152 -36.59 -7.83 6.33
CA TRP A 152 -36.64 -8.20 7.74
C TRP A 152 -36.16 -7.08 8.66
N LYS A 153 -35.46 -6.08 8.11
CA LYS A 153 -34.98 -4.89 8.82
C LYS A 153 -35.92 -3.69 8.66
N PHE A 154 -37.07 -3.88 8.01
CA PHE A 154 -38.02 -2.80 7.81
C PHE A 154 -38.63 -2.40 9.16
N GLU A 155 -38.45 -1.15 9.53
CA GLU A 155 -39.01 -0.54 10.73
C GLU A 155 -39.83 0.69 10.29
N SER A 156 -41.10 0.72 10.63
CA SER A 156 -42.00 1.84 10.34
C SER A 156 -43.13 1.86 11.35
N ASP A 157 -43.52 3.06 11.78
CA ASP A 157 -44.68 3.27 12.64
C ASP A 157 -46.01 3.30 11.85
N ASP A 158 -45.95 3.32 10.52
CA ASP A 158 -47.12 3.32 9.64
C ASP A 158 -47.61 1.88 9.39
N PRO A 159 -48.81 1.49 9.88
CA PRO A 159 -49.34 0.15 9.68
C PRO A 159 -49.53 -0.23 8.21
N ALA A 160 -49.79 0.75 7.32
CA ALA A 160 -49.96 0.48 5.90
C ALA A 160 -48.64 0.03 5.26
N LEU A 161 -47.52 0.67 5.63
CA LEU A 161 -46.20 0.30 5.14
C LEU A 161 -45.72 -1.04 5.72
N VAL A 162 -46.07 -1.35 6.97
CA VAL A 162 -45.81 -2.65 7.58
C VAL A 162 -46.56 -3.75 6.82
N ALA A 163 -47.87 -3.57 6.58
CA ALA A 163 -48.69 -4.52 5.83
C ALA A 163 -48.19 -4.70 4.40
N GLU A 164 -47.78 -3.62 3.72
CA GLU A 164 -47.17 -3.70 2.40
C GLU A 164 -45.91 -4.57 2.42
N ASN A 165 -44.99 -4.32 3.37
CA ASN A 165 -43.77 -5.12 3.50
C ASN A 165 -44.07 -6.60 3.77
N GLU A 166 -45.00 -6.91 4.69
CA GLU A 166 -45.41 -8.29 5.01
C GLU A 166 -46.01 -9.05 3.82
N SER A 167 -46.64 -8.33 2.88
CA SER A 167 -47.20 -8.94 1.65
C SER A 167 -46.15 -9.40 0.63
N LYS A 168 -44.90 -8.94 0.75
CA LYS A 168 -43.81 -9.19 -0.20
C LYS A 168 -43.29 -10.63 -0.12
N LYS A 169 -42.56 -11.07 -1.16
CA LYS A 169 -41.98 -12.42 -1.16
C LYS A 169 -40.84 -12.54 -0.15
N LYS A 170 -40.87 -13.59 0.66
CA LYS A 170 -39.93 -13.81 1.75
C LYS A 170 -38.94 -14.93 1.42
N TRP A 171 -37.66 -14.64 1.63
CA TRP A 171 -36.64 -15.68 1.69
C TRP A 171 -36.80 -16.51 2.97
N ASN A 172 -36.68 -17.83 2.85
CA ASN A 172 -36.42 -18.68 4.00
C ASN A 172 -34.91 -18.61 4.30
N LEU A 173 -34.53 -17.71 5.22
CA LEU A 173 -33.14 -17.42 5.56
C LEU A 173 -32.51 -18.46 6.50
N ASN A 174 -33.30 -19.38 7.06
CA ASN A 174 -32.81 -20.53 7.83
C ASN A 174 -32.40 -21.70 6.93
N GLU A 175 -32.87 -21.69 5.68
CA GLU A 175 -32.65 -22.75 4.71
C GLU A 175 -31.72 -22.32 3.59
N LYS A 176 -31.10 -23.30 2.92
CA LYS A 176 -30.18 -23.07 1.79
C LYS A 176 -30.92 -22.50 0.57
N ILE A 177 -30.16 -21.89 -0.35
CA ILE A 177 -30.71 -21.26 -1.57
C ILE A 177 -31.50 -22.22 -2.47
N ASN A 178 -31.17 -23.51 -2.44
CA ASN A 178 -31.82 -24.55 -3.22
C ASN A 178 -33.03 -25.21 -2.51
N HIS A 179 -33.39 -24.73 -1.31
CA HIS A 179 -34.62 -25.15 -0.63
C HIS A 179 -35.86 -24.75 -1.45
N ARG A 180 -36.93 -25.56 -1.37
CA ARG A 180 -38.15 -25.39 -2.18
C ARG A 180 -38.72 -23.97 -2.10
N ASP A 181 -38.82 -23.40 -0.91
CA ASP A 181 -39.36 -22.04 -0.72
C ASP A 181 -38.50 -20.98 -1.42
N ASN A 182 -37.17 -21.09 -1.29
CA ASN A 182 -36.22 -20.15 -1.90
C ASN A 182 -36.21 -20.29 -3.42
N VAL A 183 -36.33 -21.53 -3.93
CA VAL A 183 -36.47 -21.78 -5.38
C VAL A 183 -37.75 -21.14 -5.92
N ALA A 184 -38.86 -21.19 -5.19
CA ALA A 184 -40.10 -20.52 -5.59
C ALA A 184 -39.92 -19.00 -5.70
N VAL A 185 -39.23 -18.36 -4.73
CA VAL A 185 -38.91 -16.92 -4.80
C VAL A 185 -37.97 -16.61 -5.97
N ILE A 186 -36.95 -17.42 -6.23
CA ILE A 186 -36.05 -17.25 -7.37
C ILE A 186 -36.82 -17.31 -8.69
N ASN A 187 -37.70 -18.29 -8.85
CA ASN A 187 -38.48 -18.45 -10.07
C ASN A 187 -39.43 -17.26 -10.27
N TYR A 188 -40.12 -16.82 -9.20
CA TYR A 188 -40.93 -15.62 -9.22
C TYR A 188 -40.13 -14.39 -9.68
N LEU A 189 -38.97 -14.13 -9.07
CA LEU A 189 -38.13 -12.98 -9.42
C LEU A 189 -37.60 -13.06 -10.85
N LYS A 190 -37.18 -14.25 -11.32
CA LYS A 190 -36.75 -14.44 -12.71
C LYS A 190 -37.87 -14.08 -13.67
N SER A 191 -39.06 -14.64 -13.47
CA SER A 191 -40.22 -14.34 -14.32
C SER A 191 -40.58 -12.85 -14.28
N TYR A 192 -40.61 -12.23 -13.10
CA TYR A 192 -40.97 -10.83 -12.94
C TYR A 192 -39.95 -9.89 -13.59
N ILE A 193 -38.65 -10.11 -13.37
CA ILE A 193 -37.57 -9.30 -13.92
C ILE A 193 -37.48 -9.47 -15.44
N SER A 194 -37.62 -10.70 -15.95
CA SER A 194 -37.64 -10.95 -17.39
C SER A 194 -38.83 -10.33 -18.11
N ALA A 195 -39.94 -10.08 -17.41
CA ALA A 195 -41.10 -9.37 -17.96
C ALA A 195 -40.94 -7.84 -17.98
N GLN A 196 -39.89 -7.29 -17.35
CA GLN A 196 -39.68 -5.84 -17.32
C GLN A 196 -39.13 -5.34 -18.66
N THR A 197 -39.90 -4.48 -19.33
CA THR A 197 -39.48 -3.82 -20.58
C THR A 197 -38.19 -3.01 -20.40
N ARG A 198 -38.00 -2.39 -19.22
CA ARG A 198 -36.78 -1.67 -18.86
C ARG A 198 -35.53 -2.56 -18.84
N LEU A 199 -35.67 -3.88 -18.71
CA LEU A 199 -34.56 -4.83 -18.70
C LEU A 199 -34.51 -5.71 -19.95
N ALA A 200 -35.26 -5.34 -21.00
CA ALA A 200 -35.20 -6.02 -22.29
C ALA A 200 -33.75 -6.09 -22.80
N GLY A 201 -33.34 -7.26 -23.28
CA GLY A 201 -31.96 -7.53 -23.71
C GLY A 201 -30.98 -7.88 -22.59
N THR A 202 -31.36 -7.82 -21.31
CA THR A 202 -30.50 -8.25 -20.21
C THR A 202 -30.30 -9.76 -20.24
N HIS A 203 -29.04 -10.22 -20.25
CA HIS A 203 -28.73 -11.64 -20.30
C HIS A 203 -29.24 -12.38 -19.03
N PRO A 204 -29.96 -13.52 -19.15
CA PRO A 204 -30.57 -14.24 -18.01
C PRO A 204 -29.59 -14.65 -16.89
N ARG A 205 -28.32 -14.86 -17.24
CA ARG A 205 -27.24 -15.13 -16.28
C ARG A 205 -27.01 -13.94 -15.33
N VAL A 206 -27.00 -12.72 -15.84
CA VAL A 206 -26.81 -11.50 -15.03
C VAL A 206 -27.93 -11.40 -14.00
N ILE A 207 -29.18 -11.57 -14.44
CA ILE A 207 -30.36 -11.58 -13.55
C ILE A 207 -30.21 -12.66 -12.47
N SER A 208 -29.86 -13.89 -12.88
CA SER A 208 -29.66 -15.00 -11.94
C SER A 208 -28.58 -14.72 -10.91
N ASP A 209 -27.47 -14.12 -11.31
CA ASP A 209 -26.35 -13.80 -10.43
C ASP A 209 -26.71 -12.68 -9.44
N LYS A 210 -27.44 -11.64 -9.88
CA LYS A 210 -27.94 -10.58 -8.98
C LYS A 210 -28.93 -11.14 -7.94
N ILE A 211 -29.86 -12.02 -8.34
CA ILE A 211 -30.79 -12.69 -7.40
C ILE A 211 -30.03 -13.54 -6.38
N LYS A 212 -29.08 -14.37 -6.83
CA LYS A 212 -28.25 -15.21 -5.95
C LYS A 212 -27.44 -14.36 -4.97
N ASN A 213 -26.86 -13.25 -5.45
CA ASN A 213 -26.09 -12.33 -4.62
C ASN A 213 -26.97 -11.65 -3.56
N ARG A 214 -28.21 -11.28 -3.92
CA ARG A 214 -29.18 -10.73 -2.96
C ARG A 214 -29.51 -11.73 -1.85
N TYR A 215 -29.85 -12.98 -2.19
CA TYR A 215 -30.07 -14.02 -1.18
C TYR A 215 -28.83 -14.21 -0.29
N LYS A 216 -27.63 -14.35 -0.87
CA LYS A 216 -26.39 -14.52 -0.10
C LYS A 216 -26.12 -13.35 0.85
N HIS A 217 -26.47 -12.13 0.45
CA HIS A 217 -26.35 -10.95 1.30
C HIS A 217 -27.36 -10.98 2.44
N SER A 218 -28.64 -11.24 2.15
CA SER A 218 -29.71 -11.35 3.15
C SER A 218 -29.42 -12.48 4.15
N HIS A 219 -29.05 -13.66 3.68
CA HIS A 219 -28.70 -14.81 4.54
C HIS A 219 -27.52 -14.50 5.45
N ARG A 220 -26.43 -13.93 4.92
CA ARG A 220 -25.26 -13.55 5.72
C ARG A 220 -25.59 -12.51 6.78
N THR A 221 -26.39 -11.51 6.42
CA THR A 221 -26.71 -10.40 7.35
C THR A 221 -27.74 -10.80 8.40
N PHE A 222 -28.61 -11.77 8.10
CA PHE A 222 -29.56 -12.33 9.06
C PHE A 222 -28.87 -13.16 10.15
N HIS A 223 -27.85 -13.93 9.77
CA HIS A 223 -27.02 -14.71 10.71
C HIS A 223 -25.80 -13.92 11.26
N GLU A 224 -25.70 -12.63 10.95
CA GLU A 224 -24.60 -11.78 11.47
C GLU A 224 -24.92 -11.40 12.91
N SER A 225 -24.14 -11.92 13.86
CA SER A 225 -24.28 -11.57 15.28
C SER A 225 -23.94 -10.09 15.53
N SER A 226 -24.46 -9.53 16.62
CA SER A 226 -24.15 -8.16 17.05
C SER A 226 -22.64 -7.96 17.25
N GLU A 227 -21.93 -8.96 17.78
CA GLU A 227 -20.49 -8.95 17.97
C GLU A 227 -19.74 -8.93 16.63
N GLN A 228 -20.12 -9.79 15.67
CA GLN A 228 -19.53 -9.77 14.33
C GLN A 228 -19.75 -8.44 13.63
N LYS A 229 -20.96 -7.88 13.75
CA LYS A 229 -21.30 -6.55 13.22
C LYS A 229 -20.46 -5.46 13.88
N ALA A 230 -20.32 -5.48 15.21
CA ALA A 230 -19.49 -4.54 15.97
C ALA A 230 -18.01 -4.62 15.54
N LYS A 231 -17.47 -5.83 15.42
CA LYS A 231 -16.09 -6.07 14.97
C LYS A 231 -15.84 -5.56 13.55
N LYS A 232 -16.76 -5.84 12.62
CA LYS A 232 -16.70 -5.36 11.23
C LYS A 232 -16.78 -3.83 11.17
N ASN A 233 -17.69 -3.23 11.93
CA ASN A 233 -17.84 -1.79 12.02
C ASN A 233 -16.58 -1.14 12.61
N SER A 234 -16.04 -1.69 13.70
CA SER A 234 -14.78 -1.25 14.31
C SER A 234 -13.62 -1.29 13.30
N LYS A 235 -13.45 -2.41 12.59
CA LYS A 235 -12.44 -2.54 11.53
C LYS A 235 -12.66 -1.54 10.38
N GLY A 236 -13.92 -1.31 9.99
CA GLY A 236 -14.28 -0.34 8.96
C GLY A 236 -13.95 1.09 9.36
N ARG A 237 -14.28 1.48 10.60
CA ARG A 237 -13.93 2.78 11.18
C ARG A 237 -12.41 2.98 11.21
N ALA A 238 -11.67 2.02 11.75
CA ALA A 238 -10.21 2.06 11.81
C ALA A 238 -9.58 2.23 10.41
N ASN A 239 -10.05 1.47 9.42
CA ASN A 239 -9.58 1.58 8.04
C ASN A 239 -9.90 2.94 7.40
N SER A 240 -11.11 3.46 7.64
CA SER A 240 -11.54 4.78 7.15
C SER A 240 -10.68 5.91 7.75
N ARG A 241 -10.43 5.87 9.07
CA ARG A 241 -9.57 6.86 9.74
C ARG A 241 -8.13 6.78 9.26
N THR A 242 -7.58 5.58 9.10
CA THR A 242 -6.22 5.37 8.55
C THR A 242 -6.09 6.02 7.16
N LEU A 243 -7.09 5.80 6.30
CA LEU A 243 -7.13 6.42 4.97
C LEU A 243 -7.26 7.94 5.05
N GLN A 244 -8.22 8.45 5.82
CA GLN A 244 -8.42 9.89 6.01
C GLN A 244 -7.13 10.57 6.50
N MET A 245 -6.40 9.92 7.42
CA MET A 245 -5.16 10.46 7.94
C MET A 245 -4.04 10.49 6.91
N SER A 246 -3.90 9.43 6.10
CA SER A 246 -2.92 9.43 5.02
C SER A 246 -3.19 10.57 4.02
N ILE A 247 -4.45 10.76 3.63
CA ILE A 247 -4.86 11.84 2.72
C ILE A 247 -4.56 13.20 3.33
N ARG A 248 -4.94 13.39 4.59
CA ARG A 248 -4.77 14.66 5.30
C ARG A 248 -3.30 15.03 5.48
N ARG A 249 -2.49 14.15 6.08
CA ARG A 249 -1.04 14.39 6.26
C ARG A 249 -0.35 14.64 4.93
N LYS A 250 -0.73 13.89 3.89
CA LYS A 250 -0.24 14.12 2.53
C LYS A 250 -0.61 15.51 2.03
N SER A 251 -1.85 15.96 2.22
CA SER A 251 -2.28 17.31 1.84
C SER A 251 -1.50 18.39 2.60
N THR A 252 -1.46 18.29 3.93
CA THR A 252 -0.72 19.25 4.78
C THR A 252 0.74 19.33 4.39
N TYR A 253 1.38 18.18 4.16
CA TYR A 253 2.74 18.13 3.68
C TYR A 253 2.85 18.81 2.31
N MET A 254 1.97 18.51 1.36
CA MET A 254 1.99 19.13 0.03
C MET A 254 1.89 20.66 0.06
N ASP A 255 1.17 21.21 1.03
CA ASP A 255 0.99 22.66 1.20
C ASP A 255 2.18 23.32 1.93
N ASN A 256 2.91 22.55 2.75
CA ASN A 256 3.95 23.07 3.65
C ASN A 256 5.35 22.44 3.44
N TRP A 257 5.54 21.71 2.33
CA TRP A 257 6.67 20.80 2.14
C TRP A 257 8.03 21.51 2.25
N VAL A 258 8.16 22.75 1.78
CA VAL A 258 9.43 23.51 1.85
C VAL A 258 9.89 23.68 3.31
N ALA A 259 8.98 24.11 4.18
CA ALA A 259 9.30 24.35 5.59
C ALA A 259 9.55 23.04 6.33
N ILE A 260 8.78 22.00 6.02
CA ILE A 260 8.94 20.67 6.62
C ILE A 260 10.27 20.05 6.20
N ASP A 261 10.61 20.08 4.91
CA ASP A 261 11.84 19.52 4.38
C ASP A 261 13.07 20.23 4.99
N ALA A 262 13.04 21.56 5.10
CA ALA A 262 14.08 22.32 5.77
C ALA A 262 14.21 21.98 7.26
N ALA A 263 13.08 21.83 7.97
CA ALA A 263 13.07 21.47 9.39
C ALA A 263 13.50 20.02 9.68
N MET A 264 13.42 19.16 8.66
CA MET A 264 13.99 17.80 8.67
C MET A 264 15.45 17.76 8.21
N GLY A 265 16.06 18.91 7.89
CA GLY A 265 17.48 19.00 7.51
C GLY A 265 17.76 18.62 6.05
N TYR A 266 16.73 18.49 5.21
CA TYR A 266 16.91 18.22 3.78
C TYR A 266 17.49 19.45 3.09
N LYS A 267 18.72 19.33 2.56
CA LYS A 267 19.36 20.41 1.81
C LYS A 267 18.70 20.51 0.44
N THR A 268 18.10 21.66 0.15
CA THR A 268 17.37 21.94 -1.08
C THR A 268 18.31 21.86 -2.30
N GLY A 269 18.46 20.67 -2.88
CA GLY A 269 19.17 20.47 -4.15
C GLY A 269 18.29 20.73 -5.37
N ASN A 270 16.97 20.54 -5.24
CA ASN A 270 15.97 20.78 -6.28
C ASN A 270 14.63 21.21 -5.63
N PRO A 271 14.11 22.43 -5.90
CA PRO A 271 12.86 22.94 -5.32
C PRO A 271 11.58 22.27 -5.87
N VAL A 272 11.69 21.23 -6.70
CA VAL A 272 10.54 20.44 -7.19
C VAL A 272 10.44 19.10 -6.46
N GLU A 273 11.50 18.66 -5.78
CA GLU A 273 11.54 17.36 -5.13
C GLU A 273 10.94 17.43 -3.72
N LYS A 274 9.78 16.79 -3.57
CA LYS A 274 9.10 16.64 -2.28
C LYS A 274 9.65 15.42 -1.56
N ALA A 275 10.72 15.60 -0.80
CA ALA A 275 11.58 14.53 -0.30
C ALA A 275 10.81 13.43 0.45
N TYR A 276 9.76 13.81 1.17
CA TYR A 276 9.01 12.92 2.07
C TYR A 276 7.63 12.54 1.56
N LEU A 277 7.23 12.96 0.34
CA LEU A 277 5.86 12.74 -0.16
C LEU A 277 5.46 11.26 -0.14
N LYS A 278 6.40 10.38 -0.50
CA LYS A 278 6.17 8.93 -0.58
C LYS A 278 6.00 8.26 0.78
N LEU A 279 6.26 8.95 1.89
CA LEU A 279 6.14 8.41 3.24
C LEU A 279 4.70 8.45 3.78
N PHE A 280 3.83 9.30 3.23
CA PHE A 280 2.43 9.43 3.65
C PHE A 280 1.52 8.37 3.03
N GLN A 281 1.91 7.10 3.17
CA GLN A 281 1.14 5.95 2.71
C GLN A 281 0.16 5.50 3.79
N LYS A 282 -0.97 4.93 3.36
CA LYS A 282 -2.01 4.41 4.25
C LYS A 282 -1.44 3.40 5.26
N ASP A 283 -0.65 2.44 4.80
CA ASP A 283 -0.10 1.37 5.66
C ASP A 283 0.93 1.92 6.67
N ALA A 284 1.55 3.06 6.37
CA ALA A 284 2.47 3.73 7.29
C ALA A 284 1.71 4.48 8.40
N MET A 285 0.40 4.71 8.25
CA MET A 285 -0.45 5.29 9.28
C MET A 285 -0.87 4.18 10.24
N SER A 286 -0.59 4.35 11.52
CA SER A 286 -1.11 3.47 12.58
C SER A 286 -1.63 4.37 13.68
N ASP A 287 -2.93 4.30 13.92
CA ASP A 287 -3.62 4.88 15.07
C ASP A 287 -4.60 3.79 15.57
N GLY A 288 -4.68 3.59 16.88
CA GLY A 288 -5.71 2.77 17.51
C GLY A 288 -6.94 3.63 17.82
N GLU A 289 -8.14 3.10 17.58
CA GLU A 289 -9.37 3.74 18.04
C GLU A 289 -9.71 3.21 19.44
N SER A 290 -9.78 4.08 20.46
CA SER A 290 -10.56 3.79 21.66
C SER A 290 -11.83 4.64 21.64
N ASP A 291 -12.93 4.04 22.08
CA ASP A 291 -14.19 4.72 22.30
C ASP A 291 -14.22 5.12 23.79
N ILE A 292 -13.70 6.32 24.10
CA ILE A 292 -13.74 7.01 25.40
C ILE A 292 -12.62 6.59 26.37
N GLU A 293 -11.91 7.57 26.92
CA GLU A 293 -11.08 7.42 28.12
C GLU A 293 -11.59 8.29 29.26
N ILE A 294 -11.33 7.86 30.49
CA ILE A 294 -11.46 8.71 31.67
C ILE A 294 -10.14 9.49 31.80
N VAL A 295 -10.12 10.73 31.33
CA VAL A 295 -8.99 11.65 31.51
C VAL A 295 -9.40 12.64 32.59
N ASP A 296 -8.59 12.79 33.64
CA ASP A 296 -8.90 13.64 34.80
C ASP A 296 -10.25 13.28 35.47
N ASN A 297 -10.56 11.99 35.60
CA ASN A 297 -11.86 11.48 36.09
C ASN A 297 -13.09 11.86 35.24
N LEU A 298 -12.91 12.35 34.01
CA LEU A 298 -13.99 12.68 33.10
C LEU A 298 -13.93 11.84 31.81
N PRO A 299 -15.06 11.27 31.35
CA PRO A 299 -15.12 10.57 30.07
C PRO A 299 -14.87 11.58 28.95
N ARG A 300 -13.67 11.53 28.36
CA ARG A 300 -13.28 12.30 27.18
C ARG A 300 -13.11 11.36 26.01
N ARG A 301 -13.68 11.77 24.88
CA ARG A 301 -13.45 11.10 23.61
C ARG A 301 -12.05 11.48 23.11
N CYS A 302 -11.10 10.56 23.17
CA CYS A 302 -9.73 10.75 22.70
C CYS A 302 -9.35 9.72 21.62
N LEU A 303 -8.23 9.96 20.92
CA LEU A 303 -7.63 9.04 19.96
C LEU A 303 -6.29 8.54 20.50
N HIS A 304 -6.08 7.22 20.52
CA HIS A 304 -4.79 6.63 20.85
C HIS A 304 -3.94 6.48 19.61
N VAL A 305 -2.80 7.16 19.60
CA VAL A 305 -1.82 6.98 18.55
C VAL A 305 -0.97 5.78 18.95
N ALA A 306 -1.19 4.66 18.27
CA ALA A 306 -0.34 3.49 18.34
C ALA A 306 0.90 3.73 17.49
N ARG A 307 2.09 3.68 18.10
CA ARG A 307 3.36 3.83 17.39
C ARG A 307 3.89 2.45 17.02
N PRO A 308 3.94 2.05 15.74
CA PRO A 308 4.55 0.81 15.33
C PRO A 308 6.01 0.76 15.80
N THR A 309 6.43 -0.36 16.38
CA THR A 309 7.82 -0.54 16.84
C THR A 309 8.83 -0.45 15.72
N TRP A 310 8.44 -0.83 14.49
CA TRP A 310 9.30 -0.69 13.33
C TRP A 310 9.54 0.75 12.88
N ARG A 311 8.73 1.73 13.34
CA ARG A 311 8.84 3.11 12.84
C ARG A 311 9.92 3.87 13.61
N SER A 312 10.86 4.46 12.89
CA SER A 312 11.93 5.24 13.52
C SER A 312 11.45 6.51 14.19
N GLU A 313 12.23 6.99 15.17
CA GLU A 313 11.99 8.27 15.84
C GLU A 313 11.99 9.43 14.86
N GLU A 314 12.86 9.39 13.84
CA GLU A 314 12.92 10.43 12.82
C GLU A 314 11.66 10.45 11.94
N PHE A 315 11.09 9.27 11.62
CA PHE A 315 9.82 9.23 10.89
C PHE A 315 8.65 9.66 11.80
N ASN A 316 8.67 9.31 13.09
CA ASN A 316 7.69 9.85 14.05
C ASN A 316 7.80 11.38 14.19
N ARG A 317 9.01 11.94 14.15
CA ARG A 317 9.25 13.40 14.15
C ARG A 317 8.61 14.08 12.95
N LEU A 318 8.81 13.54 11.75
CA LEU A 318 8.16 14.05 10.53
C LEU A 318 6.62 14.04 10.66
N LEU A 319 6.04 12.92 11.10
CA LEU A 319 4.58 12.80 11.26
C LEU A 319 4.03 13.79 12.29
N THR A 320 4.76 14.00 13.39
CA THR A 320 4.39 14.94 14.46
C THR A 320 4.38 16.38 13.93
N MET A 321 5.42 16.77 13.21
CA MET A 321 5.52 18.11 12.61
C MET A 321 4.34 18.40 11.66
N VAL A 322 3.99 17.44 10.81
CA VAL A 322 2.85 17.56 9.88
C VAL A 322 1.54 17.67 10.65
N ASP A 323 1.34 16.85 11.68
CA ASP A 323 0.14 16.89 12.52
C ASP A 323 0.00 18.21 13.27
N ASP A 324 1.10 18.82 13.71
CA ASP A 324 1.12 20.11 14.42
C ASP A 324 0.78 21.29 13.49
N ILE A 325 1.32 21.29 12.27
CA ILE A 325 0.97 22.26 11.24
C ILE A 325 -0.53 22.17 10.92
N ASP A 326 -1.01 20.96 10.66
CA ASP A 326 -2.42 20.74 10.33
C ASP A 326 -3.36 21.11 11.50
N ARG A 327 -2.96 20.84 12.75
CA ARG A 327 -3.70 21.26 13.94
C ARG A 327 -3.80 22.78 14.02
N THR A 328 -2.70 23.47 13.76
CA THR A 328 -2.63 24.95 13.76
C THR A 328 -3.56 25.53 12.70
N HIS A 329 -3.51 25.02 11.46
CA HIS A 329 -4.43 25.46 10.40
C HIS A 329 -5.90 25.25 10.76
N HIS A 330 -6.25 24.14 11.41
CA HIS A 330 -7.64 23.91 11.81
C HIS A 330 -8.10 24.85 12.91
N VAL A 331 -7.23 25.22 13.87
CA VAL A 331 -7.59 26.22 14.89
C VAL A 331 -7.80 27.59 14.24
N LEU A 332 -6.91 27.98 13.31
CA LEU A 332 -7.00 29.26 12.60
C LEU A 332 -8.22 29.35 11.66
N ASN A 333 -8.64 28.23 11.07
CA ASN A 333 -9.75 28.16 10.11
C ASN A 333 -11.07 27.70 10.74
N ALA A 334 -11.12 27.44 12.05
CA ALA A 334 -12.34 27.04 12.73
C ALA A 334 -13.27 28.25 12.92
N GLY A 335 -14.26 28.39 12.02
CA GLY A 335 -15.38 29.30 12.24
C GLY A 335 -16.26 28.87 13.41
N VAL A 336 -17.19 29.74 13.81
CA VAL A 336 -18.21 29.45 14.84
C VAL A 336 -19.01 28.22 14.41
N GLY A 337 -18.98 27.15 15.19
CA GLY A 337 -19.69 25.89 14.92
C GLY A 337 -18.82 24.73 14.39
N THR A 338 -17.54 24.95 14.16
CA THR A 338 -16.62 23.86 13.78
C THR A 338 -16.36 22.96 14.99
N LYS A 339 -16.73 21.67 14.91
CA LYS A 339 -16.49 20.74 16.02
C LYS A 339 -14.98 20.65 16.30
N PRO A 340 -14.53 20.86 17.57
CA PRO A 340 -13.13 20.70 17.92
C PRO A 340 -12.69 19.27 17.61
N ARG A 341 -11.46 19.13 17.12
CA ARG A 341 -10.88 17.82 16.83
C ARG A 341 -10.69 17.04 18.13
N MET A 342 -10.88 15.72 18.06
CA MET A 342 -10.53 14.83 19.18
C MET A 342 -9.03 14.94 19.48
N ASN A 343 -8.73 15.06 20.77
CA ASN A 343 -7.37 15.06 21.26
C ASN A 343 -6.70 13.71 20.97
N ARG A 344 -5.43 13.77 20.60
CA ARG A 344 -4.59 12.60 20.31
C ARG A 344 -3.61 12.40 21.45
N TYR A 345 -3.60 11.21 22.04
CA TYR A 345 -2.63 10.83 23.06
C TYR A 345 -1.70 9.74 22.50
N PRO A 346 -0.37 9.95 22.57
CA PRO A 346 0.59 8.90 22.28
C PRO A 346 0.56 7.92 23.46
N ALA A 347 0.11 6.68 23.24
CA ALA A 347 -0.21 5.82 24.37
C ALA A 347 0.39 4.41 24.28
N THR A 348 0.84 3.95 23.12
CA THR A 348 1.26 2.54 23.02
C THR A 348 2.24 2.32 21.89
N LEU A 349 3.40 1.73 22.19
CA LEU A 349 4.20 1.05 21.18
C LEU A 349 3.45 -0.22 20.78
N LEU A 350 3.15 -0.36 19.49
CA LEU A 350 2.51 -1.54 18.95
C LEU A 350 3.60 -2.45 18.37
N PRO A 351 3.88 -3.61 18.98
CA PRO A 351 4.84 -4.57 18.44
C PRO A 351 4.34 -5.09 17.09
N CYS A 352 5.01 -4.70 16.01
CA CYS A 352 4.69 -5.20 14.69
C CYS A 352 5.89 -5.10 13.73
N SER A 353 5.93 -6.04 12.78
CA SER A 353 6.89 -6.04 11.68
C SER A 353 6.55 -4.95 10.65
N VAL A 354 7.56 -4.50 9.90
CA VAL A 354 7.34 -3.62 8.74
C VAL A 354 6.42 -4.33 7.73
N PRO A 355 5.29 -3.72 7.32
CA PRO A 355 4.45 -4.24 6.24
C PRO A 355 5.27 -4.46 4.96
N ALA A 356 5.04 -5.56 4.25
CA ALA A 356 5.78 -5.89 3.01
C ALA A 356 5.67 -4.80 1.92
N THR A 357 4.55 -4.06 1.89
CA THR A 357 4.34 -2.91 1.00
C THR A 357 5.23 -1.71 1.35
N LEU A 358 5.58 -1.57 2.63
CA LEU A 358 6.41 -0.48 3.15
C LEU A 358 7.90 -0.80 3.11
N SER A 359 8.30 -2.06 3.30
CA SER A 359 9.71 -2.44 3.34
C SER A 359 10.48 -2.12 2.06
N GLN A 360 9.79 -2.11 0.92
CA GLN A 360 10.37 -1.76 -0.39
C GLN A 360 10.27 -0.26 -0.73
N SER A 361 9.36 0.47 -0.06
CA SER A 361 9.01 1.84 -0.44
C SER A 361 9.52 2.91 0.53
N LEU A 362 9.80 2.54 1.78
CA LEU A 362 10.35 3.44 2.78
C LEU A 362 11.89 3.46 2.72
N PRO A 363 12.51 4.63 2.93
CA PRO A 363 13.95 4.73 3.09
C PRO A 363 14.38 4.08 4.41
N ARG A 364 15.62 3.58 4.47
CA ARG A 364 16.15 2.87 5.65
C ARG A 364 15.99 3.66 6.95
N TRP A 365 16.26 4.96 6.93
CA TRP A 365 16.14 5.81 8.12
C TRP A 365 14.73 5.86 8.71
N ALA A 366 13.68 5.56 7.92
CA ALA A 366 12.29 5.59 8.38
C ALA A 366 11.88 4.32 9.15
N ILE A 367 12.73 3.29 9.11
CA ILE A 367 12.53 1.99 9.75
C ILE A 367 13.56 1.85 10.88
N ASN A 368 13.15 1.33 12.03
CA ASN A 368 14.08 0.87 13.06
C ASN A 368 14.72 -0.42 12.56
N ASP A 369 16.04 -0.43 12.45
CA ASP A 369 16.81 -1.66 12.32
C ASP A 369 16.67 -2.41 13.66
N GLU A 370 16.08 -3.61 13.63
CA GLU A 370 16.03 -4.50 14.82
C GLU A 370 17.43 -4.95 15.25
#